data_AF-A0A9P0ZXY7-F1
#
_entry.id   AF-A0A9P0ZXY7-F1
#
_cell.length_a   1.000
_cell.length_b   1.000
_cell.length_c   1.000
_cell.angle_alpha   90.00
_cell.angle_beta   90.00
_cell.angle_gamma   90.00
#
_symmetry.space_group_name_H-M   'P 1'
#
loop_
_entity.id
_entity.type
_entity.pdbx_description
1 polymer ?
#
loop_
_entity_poly.entity_id
_entity_poly.type
_entity_poly.pdbx_seq_one_letter_code
_entity_poly.pdbx_strand_id
1 'polypeptide(L)'
;MKAKSKPYEGVSESDWEYICNCWSDPSYLQKALKNAESCKIRKWISRNRSKSTARHHISRGVELNASVGHIETWRLRYWHPERGWVSVEAESKYVSVLHRLCVLTMTSFIQIN
;
A
#
# COMPACT_ATOMS: atom_id res chain seq x y z
N MET A 1 16.93 -10.56 -24.28
CA MET A 1 16.01 -9.41 -24.04
C MET A 1 16.59 -8.22 -24.79
N LYS A 2 15.83 -7.53 -25.66
CA LYS A 2 16.30 -6.27 -26.24
C LYS A 2 15.97 -5.16 -25.25
N ALA A 3 16.98 -4.58 -24.61
CA ALA A 3 16.82 -3.35 -23.83
C ALA A 3 16.19 -2.28 -24.73
N LYS A 4 15.35 -1.41 -24.15
CA LYS A 4 14.63 -0.40 -24.93
C LYS A 4 15.64 0.48 -25.70
N SER A 5 15.40 0.70 -26.98
CA SER A 5 16.30 1.43 -27.87
C SER A 5 16.38 2.93 -27.60
N LYS A 6 15.57 3.46 -26.68
CA LYS A 6 15.54 4.87 -26.32
C LYS A 6 15.73 5.03 -24.80
N PRO A 7 16.48 6.05 -24.37
CA PRO A 7 16.62 6.38 -22.96
C PRO A 7 15.28 6.76 -22.34
N TYR A 8 15.15 6.53 -21.03
CA TYR A 8 14.01 7.03 -20.26
C TYR A 8 14.10 8.56 -20.12
N GLU A 9 12.95 9.22 -20.02
CA GLU A 9 12.88 10.68 -19.92
C GLU A 9 13.70 11.19 -18.73
N GLY A 10 14.62 12.12 -18.98
CA GLY A 10 15.53 12.66 -17.97
C GLY A 10 16.83 11.87 -17.73
N VAL A 11 17.09 10.79 -18.47
CA VAL A 11 18.36 10.03 -18.40
C VAL A 11 19.23 10.39 -19.59
N SER A 12 20.52 10.67 -19.35
CA SER A 12 21.47 10.93 -20.43
C SER A 12 21.69 9.69 -21.29
N GLU A 13 22.03 9.88 -22.57
CA GLU A 13 22.27 8.75 -23.49
C GLU A 13 23.45 7.89 -23.03
N SER A 14 24.50 8.51 -22.48
CA SER A 14 25.66 7.81 -21.92
C SER A 14 25.32 6.95 -20.70
N ASP A 15 24.49 7.47 -19.78
CA ASP A 15 24.07 6.70 -18.60
C ASP A 15 23.15 5.54 -19.01
N TRP A 16 22.30 5.77 -20.00
CA TRP A 16 21.42 4.74 -20.54
C TRP A 16 22.21 3.60 -21.19
N GLU A 17 23.21 3.94 -22.00
CA GLU A 17 24.10 2.97 -22.63
C GLU A 17 24.92 2.19 -21.60
N TYR A 18 25.46 2.88 -20.59
CA TYR A 18 26.16 2.25 -19.47
C TYR A 18 25.28 1.23 -18.75
N ILE A 19 24.05 1.59 -18.40
CA ILE A 19 23.10 0.68 -17.75
C ILE A 19 22.78 -0.51 -18.66
N CYS A 20 22.53 -0.29 -19.95
CA CYS A 20 22.27 -1.36 -20.91
C CYS A 20 23.44 -2.36 -21.01
N ASN A 21 24.67 -1.84 -21.01
CA ASN A 21 25.89 -2.64 -21.03
C ASN A 21 26.05 -3.44 -19.73
N CYS A 22 25.79 -2.83 -18.58
CA CYS A 22 25.80 -3.53 -17.29
C CYS A 22 24.78 -4.68 -17.24
N TRP A 23 23.60 -4.52 -17.83
CA TRP A 23 22.58 -5.57 -17.87
C TRP A 23 22.89 -6.69 -18.88
N SER A 24 23.74 -6.39 -19.86
CA SER A 24 24.22 -7.35 -20.86
C SER A 24 25.47 -8.11 -20.41
N ASP A 25 26.12 -7.66 -19.34
CA ASP A 25 27.30 -8.31 -18.76
C ASP A 25 26.91 -9.66 -18.11
N PRO A 26 27.50 -10.79 -18.54
CA PRO A 26 27.27 -12.10 -17.94
C PRO A 26 27.53 -12.15 -16.43
N SER A 27 28.50 -11.38 -15.94
CA SER A 27 28.86 -11.31 -14.52
C SER A 27 27.73 -10.69 -13.69
N TYR A 28 27.06 -9.68 -14.25
CA TYR A 28 25.92 -9.02 -13.64
C TYR A 28 24.72 -9.96 -13.56
N LEU A 29 24.43 -10.70 -14.64
CA LEU A 29 23.36 -11.71 -14.67
C LEU A 29 23.60 -12.81 -13.64
N GLN A 30 24.82 -13.34 -13.53
CA GLN A 30 25.16 -14.35 -12.53
C GLN A 30 24.98 -13.82 -11.10
N LYS A 31 25.39 -12.57 -10.85
CA LYS A 31 25.21 -11.93 -9.54
C LYS A 31 23.73 -11.68 -9.23
N ALA A 32 22.94 -11.27 -10.21
CA ALA A 32 21.51 -11.07 -10.08
C ALA A 32 20.79 -12.39 -9.75
N LEU A 33 21.13 -13.48 -10.43
CA LEU A 33 20.60 -14.82 -10.13
C LEU A 33 20.97 -15.27 -8.71
N LYS A 34 22.25 -15.12 -8.32
CA LYS A 34 22.70 -15.45 -6.96
C LYS A 34 21.98 -14.62 -5.90
N ASN A 35 21.71 -13.34 -6.17
CA ASN A 35 20.94 -12.47 -5.28
C ASN A 35 19.48 -12.90 -5.18
N ALA A 36 18.85 -13.27 -6.31
CA ALA A 36 17.48 -13.77 -6.33
C ALA A 36 17.35 -15.07 -5.52
N GLU A 37 18.25 -16.03 -5.71
CA GLU A 37 18.30 -17.26 -4.91
C GLU A 37 18.55 -16.98 -3.43
N SER A 38 19.48 -16.07 -3.12
CA SER A 38 19.73 -15.64 -1.73
C SER A 38 18.50 -14.99 -1.10
N CYS A 39 17.73 -14.19 -1.87
CA CYS A 39 16.47 -13.60 -1.40
C CYS A 39 15.38 -14.65 -1.15
N LYS A 40 15.30 -15.72 -1.95
CA LYS A 40 14.37 -16.84 -1.72
C LYS A 40 14.69 -17.58 -0.42
N ILE A 41 15.99 -17.77 -0.13
CA ILE A 41 16.46 -18.51 1.05
C ILE A 41 16.40 -17.65 2.31
N ARG A 42 16.51 -16.32 2.20
CA ARG A 42 16.43 -15.39 3.32
C ARG A 42 15.07 -15.48 4.00
N LYS A 43 15.03 -16.13 5.17
CA LYS A 43 13.94 -15.95 6.13
C LYS A 43 13.87 -14.46 6.50
N TRP A 44 12.69 -13.87 6.31
CA TRP A 44 12.42 -12.50 6.72
C TRP A 44 12.45 -12.41 8.25
N ILE A 45 13.62 -12.16 8.82
CA ILE A 45 13.76 -11.88 10.25
C ILE A 45 13.46 -10.40 10.44
N SER A 46 12.20 -10.10 10.75
CA SER A 46 11.76 -8.76 11.19
C SER A 46 12.49 -8.42 12.48
N ARG A 47 13.65 -7.75 12.39
CA ARG A 47 14.48 -7.45 13.56
C ARG A 47 13.91 -6.37 14.48
N ASN A 48 12.69 -5.93 14.20
CA ASN A 48 11.78 -5.27 15.14
C ASN A 48 10.37 -5.65 14.74
N ARG A 49 9.44 -5.78 15.69
CA ARG A 49 7.99 -5.97 15.44
C ARG A 49 7.34 -4.79 14.69
N SER A 50 8.11 -3.82 14.22
CA SER A 50 7.65 -2.79 13.30
C SER A 50 7.37 -3.45 11.95
N LYS A 51 6.12 -3.87 11.74
CA LYS A 51 5.68 -4.38 10.45
C LYS A 51 5.87 -3.26 9.42
N SER A 52 6.46 -3.58 8.27
CA SER A 52 6.56 -2.62 7.17
C SER A 52 5.16 -2.10 6.82
N THR A 53 5.08 -0.78 6.64
CA THR A 53 3.84 -0.03 6.41
C THR A 53 2.97 -0.62 5.30
N ALA A 54 3.57 -1.20 4.25
CA ALA A 54 2.83 -1.84 3.17
C ALA A 54 2.08 -3.12 3.58
N ARG A 55 2.61 -3.93 4.53
CA ARG A 55 1.98 -5.20 4.95
C ARG A 55 0.99 -5.04 6.10
N HIS A 56 0.98 -3.91 6.80
CA HIS A 56 -0.07 -3.63 7.79
C HIS A 56 -1.48 -3.54 7.16
N HIS A 57 -1.56 -3.19 5.87
CA HIS A 57 -2.84 -3.09 5.14
C HIS A 57 -3.41 -4.46 4.72
N ILE A 58 -2.55 -5.42 4.35
CA ILE A 58 -3.00 -6.68 3.75
C ILE A 58 -3.51 -7.66 4.82
N SER A 59 -2.94 -7.66 6.04
CA SER A 59 -3.33 -8.60 7.10
C SER A 59 -4.69 -8.32 7.75
N ARG A 60 -5.40 -7.26 7.36
CA ARG A 60 -6.76 -6.97 7.83
C ARG A 60 -7.86 -7.19 6.82
N GLY A 61 -7.56 -7.67 5.61
CA GLY A 61 -8.60 -7.96 4.62
C GLY A 61 -9.48 -6.75 4.29
N VAL A 62 -8.90 -5.55 4.26
CA VAL A 62 -9.65 -4.33 3.95
C VAL A 62 -9.14 -3.82 2.61
N GLU A 63 -10.04 -3.85 1.61
CA GLU A 63 -9.85 -3.13 0.36
C GLU A 63 -9.43 -1.69 0.65
N LEU A 64 -8.36 -1.24 -0.01
CA LEU A 64 -7.82 0.13 0.14
C LEU A 64 -8.84 1.23 -0.18
N ASN A 65 -9.98 0.88 -0.79
CA ASN A 65 -11.07 1.77 -1.16
C ASN A 65 -12.28 1.70 -0.21
N ALA A 66 -12.28 0.81 0.78
CA ALA A 66 -13.38 0.70 1.73
C ALA A 66 -13.29 1.83 2.77
N SER A 67 -14.08 2.88 2.55
CA SER A 67 -14.35 3.97 3.51
C SER A 67 -14.81 3.46 4.89
N VAL A 68 -15.27 2.22 4.98
CA VAL A 68 -15.62 1.49 6.21
C VAL A 68 -14.42 1.23 7.12
N GLY A 69 -13.24 0.89 6.59
CA GLY A 69 -12.06 0.63 7.42
C GLY A 69 -11.55 1.87 8.16
N HIS A 70 -11.68 3.04 7.52
CA HIS A 70 -11.27 4.32 8.10
C HIS A 70 -12.21 4.77 9.22
N ILE A 71 -13.51 4.51 9.11
CA ILE A 71 -14.48 4.96 10.12
C ILE A 71 -14.39 4.12 11.41
N GLU A 72 -14.18 2.80 11.29
CA GLU A 72 -13.96 1.94 12.45
C GLU A 72 -12.65 2.27 13.16
N THR A 73 -11.60 2.58 12.40
CA THR A 73 -10.32 3.06 12.95
C THR A 73 -10.49 4.40 13.67
N TRP A 74 -11.34 5.29 13.16
CA TRP A 74 -11.68 6.55 13.82
C TRP A 74 -12.38 6.31 15.16
N ARG A 75 -13.39 5.42 15.20
CA ARG A 75 -14.07 5.06 16.45
C ARG A 75 -13.10 4.48 17.48
N LEU A 76 -12.24 3.53 17.09
CA LEU A 76 -11.27 2.92 17.99
C LEU A 76 -10.29 3.94 18.61
N ARG A 77 -9.99 5.03 17.89
CA ARG A 77 -9.05 6.05 18.35
C ARG A 77 -9.69 7.09 19.28
N TYR A 78 -10.95 7.43 19.06
CA TYR A 78 -11.60 8.58 19.71
C TYR A 78 -12.82 8.22 20.56
N TRP A 79 -13.19 6.94 20.65
CA TRP A 79 -14.27 6.46 21.51
C TRP A 79 -13.74 5.48 22.55
N HIS A 80 -14.06 5.75 23.81
CA HIS A 80 -13.73 4.90 24.95
C HIS A 80 -15.01 4.24 25.49
N PRO A 81 -14.98 2.94 25.83
CA PRO A 81 -16.16 2.23 26.34
C PRO A 81 -16.75 2.84 27.62
N GLU A 82 -15.90 3.37 28.49
CA GLU A 82 -16.30 3.91 29.80
C GLU A 82 -16.56 5.42 29.79
N ARG A 83 -15.91 6.16 28.88
CA ARG A 83 -15.92 7.64 28.86
C ARG A 83 -16.61 8.23 27.65
N GLY A 84 -17.04 7.39 26.70
CA GLY A 84 -17.64 7.83 25.44
C GLY A 84 -16.62 8.50 24.52
N TRP A 85 -17.07 9.47 23.73
CA TRP A 85 -16.23 10.18 22.77
C TRP A 85 -15.28 11.16 23.46
N VAL A 86 -14.05 11.24 22.95
CA VAL A 86 -13.02 12.18 23.43
C VAL A 86 -13.47 13.64 23.27
N SER A 87 -14.29 13.95 22.25
CA SER A 87 -14.91 15.26 22.08
C SER A 87 -16.18 15.19 21.26
N VAL A 88 -17.01 16.24 21.37
CA VAL A 88 -18.25 16.40 20.59
C VAL A 88 -17.96 16.54 19.09
N GLU A 89 -16.82 17.13 18.71
CA GLU A 89 -16.42 17.21 17.30
C GLU A 89 -16.06 15.82 16.75
N ALA A 90 -15.41 14.98 17.56
CA ALA A 90 -15.04 13.62 17.15
C ALA A 90 -16.27 12.75 16.90
N GLU A 91 -17.28 12.88 17.75
CA GLU A 91 -18.60 12.25 17.59
C GLU A 91 -19.32 12.76 16.35
N SER A 92 -19.44 14.09 16.21
CA SER A 92 -20.14 14.72 15.08
C SER A 92 -19.53 14.31 13.74
N LYS A 93 -18.19 14.24 13.68
CA LYS A 93 -17.48 13.77 12.49
C LYS A 93 -17.75 12.30 12.21
N TYR A 94 -17.74 11.44 13.22
CA TYR A 94 -18.07 10.01 13.08
C TYR A 94 -19.49 9.82 12.54
N VAL A 95 -20.48 10.50 13.11
CA VAL A 95 -21.88 10.46 12.67
C VAL A 95 -22.02 10.97 11.22
N SER A 96 -21.33 12.06 10.87
CA SER A 96 -21.37 12.62 9.51
C SER A 96 -20.86 11.63 8.45
N VAL A 97 -19.82 10.86 8.79
CA VAL A 97 -19.24 9.87 7.88
C VAL A 97 -20.15 8.64 7.79
N LEU A 98 -20.72 8.17 8.91
CA LEU A 98 -21.72 7.10 8.91
C LEU A 98 -22.93 7.44 8.01
N HIS A 99 -23.44 8.66 8.13
CA HIS A 99 -24.57 9.12 7.32
C HIS A 99 -24.21 9.12 5.82
N ARG A 100 -23.02 9.61 5.45
CA ARG A 100 -22.54 9.56 4.05
C ARG A 100 -22.41 8.13 3.52
N LEU A 101 -21.92 7.20 4.34
CA LEU A 101 -21.83 5.78 3.96
C LEU A 101 -23.22 5.16 3.74
N CYS A 102 -24.17 5.47 4.62
CA CYS A 102 -25.53 4.94 4.52
C CYS A 102 -26.24 5.44 3.24
N VAL A 103 -26.10 6.72 2.90
CA VAL A 103 -26.68 7.29 1.67
C VAL A 103 -26.11 6.63 0.42
N LEU A 104 -24.79 6.37 0.36
CA LEU A 104 -24.14 5.70 -0.78
C LEU A 104 -24.60 4.24 -0.95
N THR A 105 -24.89 3.54 0.15
CA THR A 105 -25.43 2.18 0.10
C THR A 105 -26.89 2.14 -0.34
N MET A 106 -27.69 3.17 -0.04
CA MET A 106 -29.08 3.24 -0.50
C MET A 106 -29.23 3.68 -1.96
N THR A 107 -28.37 4.59 -2.46
CA THR A 107 -28.38 4.98 -3.88
C THR A 107 -27.98 3.83 -4.81
N SER A 108 -27.09 2.95 -4.35
CA SER A 108 -26.71 1.73 -5.08
C SER A 108 -27.86 0.71 -5.20
N PHE A 109 -28.85 0.77 -4.30
CA PHE A 109 -30.00 -0.14 -4.29
C PHE A 109 -31.13 0.32 -5.23
N ILE A 110 -31.19 1.62 -5.56
CA ILE A 110 -32.22 2.19 -6.45
C ILE A 110 -31.83 2.03 -7.93
N GLN A 111 -30.54 1.87 -8.27
CA GLN A 111 -30.10 1.63 -9.66
C GLN A 111 -30.13 0.14 -10.09
N ILE A 112 -30.53 -0.78 -9.21
CA ILE A 112 -30.59 -2.23 -9.49
C ILE A 112 -32.05 -2.73 -9.59
N ASN A 113 -33.06 -1.85 -9.48
CA ASN A 113 -34.47 -2.18 -9.82
C ASN A 113 -34.96 -1.36 -11.01
#